data_AF-A0A920HHS8-F1
#
_entry.id   AF-A0A920HHS8-F1
#
_cell.length_a   1.000
_cell.length_b   1.000
_cell.length_c   1.000
_cell.angle_alpha   90.00
_cell.angle_beta   90.00
_cell.angle_gamma   90.00
#
_symmetry.space_group_name_H-M   'P 1'
#
loop_
_entity.id
_entity.type
_entity.pdbx_description
1 polymer ?
#
loop_
_entity_poly.entity_id
_entity_poly.type
_entity_poly.pdbx_seq_one_letter_code
_entity_poly.pdbx_strand_id
1 'polypeptide(L)'
;MKKKLSRINVKTGMDFISLPDKWVKKNMSIIGLKLKKELEGNPTLDIEEGKVDKKSIATTRSFESEISSLDDLIERSYYILCGCF
;
A
#
# COMPACT_ATOMS: atom_id res chain seq x y z
N MET A 1 7.39 3.82 1.45
CA MET A 1 7.55 5.17 0.85
C MET A 1 8.36 6.11 1.74
N LYS A 2 7.94 6.34 2.99
CA LYS A 2 8.62 7.23 3.97
C LYS A 2 10.14 6.99 4.11
N LYS A 3 10.57 5.72 4.25
CA LYS A 3 12.00 5.35 4.38
C LYS A 3 12.85 5.64 3.13
N LYS A 4 12.26 5.62 1.92
CA LYS A 4 12.99 5.92 0.67
C LYS A 4 13.18 7.43 0.50
N LEU A 5 12.15 8.21 0.78
CA LEU A 5 12.18 9.67 0.72
C LEU A 5 13.04 10.29 1.83
N SER A 6 13.03 9.71 3.04
CA SER A 6 13.89 10.18 4.13
C SER A 6 15.38 10.01 3.85
N ARG A 7 15.77 8.97 3.08
CA ARG A 7 17.17 8.75 2.66
C ARG A 7 17.69 9.80 1.69
N ILE A 8 16.81 10.43 0.93
CA ILE A 8 17.15 11.54 0.02
C ILE A 8 16.81 12.90 0.65
N ASN A 9 16.60 12.93 1.97
CA ASN A 9 16.30 14.13 2.75
C ASN A 9 15.05 14.91 2.30
N VAL A 10 14.11 14.24 1.64
CA VAL A 10 12.83 14.84 1.24
C VAL A 10 11.88 14.80 2.44
N LYS A 11 11.59 15.99 2.98
CA LYS A 11 10.78 16.14 4.20
C LYS A 11 9.42 16.74 3.91
N THR A 12 9.32 17.59 2.89
CA THR A 12 8.08 18.27 2.49
C THR A 12 7.58 17.80 1.13
N GLY A 13 6.31 18.07 0.83
CA GLY A 13 5.75 17.84 -0.51
C GLY A 13 6.44 18.68 -1.59
N MET A 14 6.89 19.89 -1.24
CA MET A 14 7.63 20.77 -2.17
C MET A 14 9.01 20.19 -2.53
N ASP A 15 9.71 19.60 -1.56
CA ASP A 15 10.98 18.89 -1.82
C ASP A 15 10.77 17.67 -2.72
N PHE A 16 9.58 17.09 -2.71
CA PHE A 16 9.24 15.95 -3.56
C PHE A 16 8.93 16.39 -5.00
N ILE A 17 8.24 17.52 -5.19
CA ILE A 17 7.96 18.10 -6.51
C ILE A 17 9.27 18.49 -7.22
N SER A 18 10.25 19.00 -6.48
CA SER A 18 11.54 19.40 -7.08
C SER A 18 12.40 18.22 -7.57
N LEU A 19 12.03 16.97 -7.27
CA LEU A 19 12.76 15.80 -7.76
C LEU A 19 12.58 15.57 -9.27
N PRO A 20 13.61 15.04 -9.96
CA PRO A 20 13.50 14.69 -11.38
C PRO A 20 12.48 13.57 -11.64
N ASP A 21 11.60 13.75 -12.63
CA ASP A 21 10.56 12.78 -13.00
C ASP A 21 11.09 11.38 -13.32
N LYS A 22 12.26 11.32 -13.98
CA LYS A 22 12.94 10.06 -14.29
C LYS A 22 13.32 9.30 -13.02
N TRP A 23 13.76 10.02 -11.97
CA TRP A 23 14.10 9.42 -10.68
C TRP A 23 12.83 8.94 -9.98
N VAL A 24 11.78 9.75 -9.95
CA VAL A 24 10.49 9.40 -9.32
C VAL A 24 9.88 8.18 -9.99
N LYS A 25 9.81 8.14 -11.34
CA LYS A 25 9.30 6.98 -12.08
C LYS A 25 10.13 5.72 -11.85
N LYS A 26 11.46 5.82 -11.75
CA LYS A 26 12.34 4.67 -11.50
C LYS A 26 12.20 4.13 -10.07
N ASN A 27 12.02 5.00 -9.08
CA ASN A 27 12.03 4.61 -7.67
C ASN A 27 10.64 4.35 -7.07
N MET A 28 9.60 4.94 -7.66
CA MET A 28 8.22 4.98 -7.17
C MET A 28 7.18 4.64 -8.24
N SER A 29 7.63 4.21 -9.42
CA SER A 29 6.79 3.79 -10.54
C SER A 29 5.89 4.91 -11.08
N ILE A 30 4.95 4.55 -11.96
CA ILE A 30 4.01 5.50 -12.59
C ILE A 30 3.11 6.17 -11.53
N ILE A 31 2.79 5.47 -10.45
CA ILE A 31 1.99 6.00 -9.33
C ILE A 31 2.71 7.18 -8.66
N GLY A 32 4.03 7.09 -8.43
CA GLY A 32 4.81 8.20 -7.87
C GLY A 32 4.84 9.42 -8.79
N LEU A 33 4.87 9.21 -10.11
CA LEU A 33 4.81 10.30 -11.08
C LEU A 33 3.43 10.97 -11.11
N LYS A 34 2.35 10.18 -11.02
CA LYS A 34 0.99 10.73 -10.88
C LYS A 34 0.88 11.58 -9.61
N LEU A 35 1.35 11.06 -8.47
CA LEU A 35 1.36 11.79 -7.21
C LEU A 35 2.15 13.11 -7.30
N LYS A 36 3.28 13.14 -8.01
CA LYS A 36 4.00 14.40 -8.23
C LYS A 36 3.13 15.42 -8.98
N LYS A 37 2.48 14.99 -10.07
CA LYS A 37 1.60 15.85 -10.88
C LYS A 37 0.38 16.36 -10.11
N GLU A 38 -0.19 15.54 -9.22
CA GLU A 38 -1.24 15.97 -8.27
C GLU A 38 -0.76 17.14 -7.41
N LEU A 39 0.44 17.00 -6.85
CA LEU A 39 1.03 18.01 -5.96
C LEU A 39 1.39 19.30 -6.72
N GLU A 40 1.63 19.21 -8.03
CA GLU A 40 1.78 20.35 -8.95
C GLU A 40 0.44 20.96 -9.38
N GLY A 41 -0.69 20.38 -8.97
CA GLY A 41 -2.04 20.88 -9.24
C GLY A 41 -2.71 20.29 -10.48
N ASN A 42 -2.21 19.18 -11.03
CA ASN A 42 -2.86 18.46 -12.13
C ASN A 42 -3.67 17.25 -11.59
N PRO A 43 -5.01 17.34 -11.53
CA PRO A 43 -5.84 16.25 -11.07
C PRO A 43 -5.77 15.07 -12.05
N THR A 44 -5.27 13.96 -11.56
CA THR A 44 -4.95 12.70 -12.23
C THR A 44 -5.58 11.49 -11.52
N LEU A 45 -6.00 11.65 -10.27
CA LEU A 45 -6.80 10.72 -9.49
C LEU A 45 -8.25 11.17 -9.57
N ASP A 46 -9.05 10.51 -10.43
CA ASP A 46 -10.50 10.62 -10.32
C ASP A 46 -10.92 10.10 -8.96
N ILE A 47 -11.46 10.99 -8.13
CA ILE A 47 -12.17 10.58 -6.93
C ILE A 47 -13.49 10.01 -7.46
N GLU A 48 -13.59 8.69 -7.53
CA GLU A 48 -14.85 8.03 -7.89
C GLU A 48 -15.90 8.39 -6.82
N GLU A 49 -16.69 9.44 -7.07
CA GLU A 49 -17.80 9.89 -6.21
C GLU A 49 -18.99 8.95 -6.40
N GLY A 50 -18.87 7.74 -5.85
CA GLY A 50 -19.95 6.77 -5.77
C GLY A 50 -19.73 5.86 -4.57
N LYS A 51 -20.82 5.40 -3.94
CA LYS A 51 -20.72 4.28 -2.99
C LYS A 51 -20.23 3.06 -3.78
N VAL A 52 -18.93 2.82 -3.75
CA VAL A 52 -18.38 1.56 -4.26
C VAL A 52 -18.88 0.46 -3.34
N ASP A 53 -19.75 -0.40 -3.85
CA ASP A 53 -20.21 -1.57 -3.10
C ASP A 53 -19.01 -2.39 -2.63
N LYS A 54 -19.08 -2.90 -1.41
CA LYS A 54 -17.99 -3.68 -0.81
C LYS A 54 -17.73 -4.92 -1.66
N LYS A 55 -16.66 -4.90 -2.46
CA LYS A 55 -16.34 -5.99 -3.39
C LYS A 55 -15.81 -7.26 -2.70
N SER A 56 -15.32 -7.18 -1.46
CA SER A 56 -14.80 -8.33 -0.72
C SER A 56 -14.72 -8.11 0.79
N ILE A 57 -14.86 -9.19 1.57
CA ILE A 57 -14.56 -9.27 3.01
C ILE A 57 -13.49 -10.35 3.20
N ALA A 58 -12.44 -10.04 3.95
CA ALA A 58 -11.42 -11.02 4.32
C ALA A 58 -11.10 -10.92 5.81
N THR A 59 -11.03 -12.06 6.50
CA THR A 59 -10.53 -12.19 7.87
C THR A 59 -9.14 -12.82 7.80
N THR A 60 -8.11 -12.09 8.22
CA THR A 60 -6.72 -12.54 8.15
C THR A 60 -6.07 -12.49 9.53
N ARG A 61 -5.30 -13.51 9.89
CA ARG A 61 -4.41 -13.51 11.05
C ARG A 61 -3.02 -13.92 10.61
N SER A 62 -2.01 -13.18 11.04
CA SER A 62 -0.61 -13.55 10.81
C SER A 62 -0.21 -14.72 11.71
N PHE A 63 0.59 -15.65 11.18
CA PHE A 63 1.22 -16.70 11.98
C PHE A 63 2.54 -16.21 12.55
N GLU A 64 2.87 -16.67 13.76
CA GLU A 64 4.09 -16.30 14.48
C GLU A 64 5.34 -17.00 13.92
N SER A 65 5.17 -18.20 13.36
CA SER A 65 6.25 -19.02 12.81
C SER A 65 5.82 -19.72 11.52
N GLU A 66 6.80 -20.22 10.77
CA GLU A 66 6.54 -21.08 9.61
C GLU A 66 5.84 -22.37 10.05
N ILE A 67 4.85 -22.81 9.25
CA ILE A 67 4.08 -24.04 9.50
C ILE A 67 4.57 -25.08 8.49
N SER A 68 5.05 -26.23 8.98
CA SER A 68 5.63 -27.29 8.16
C SER A 68 4.72 -28.50 7.97
N SER A 69 3.67 -28.64 8.78
CA SER A 69 2.72 -29.76 8.73
C SER A 69 1.35 -29.30 8.22
N LEU A 70 0.65 -30.21 7.53
CA LEU A 70 -0.70 -29.94 7.03
C LEU A 70 -1.72 -29.81 8.18
N ASP A 71 -1.56 -30.60 9.23
CA ASP A 71 -2.47 -30.62 10.38
C ASP A 71 -2.39 -29.30 11.17
N ASP A 72 -1.18 -28.77 11.38
CA ASP A 72 -0.98 -27.46 12.02
C ASP A 72 -1.62 -26.31 11.23
N LEU A 73 -1.60 -26.42 9.90
CA LEU A 73 -2.23 -25.43 9.02
C LEU A 73 -3.76 -25.50 9.13
N ILE A 74 -4.32 -26.71 9.17
CA ILE A 74 -5.77 -26.92 9.32
C ILE A 74 -6.23 -26.36 10.66
N GLU A 75 -5.58 -26.72 11.77
CA GLU A 75 -5.95 -26.24 13.11
C GLU A 75 -5.91 -24.72 13.19
N ARG A 76 -4.84 -24.11 12.66
CA ARG A 76 -4.70 -22.64 12.66
C ARG A 76 -5.69 -21.95 11.74
N SER A 77 -6.02 -22.52 10.58
CA SER A 77 -7.08 -22.00 9.71
C SER A 77 -8.42 -22.01 10.42
N TYR A 78 -8.70 -23.07 11.18
CA TYR A 78 -9.91 -23.19 12.00
C TYR A 78 -9.95 -22.13 13.10
N TYR A 79 -8.86 -21.89 13.83
CA TYR A 79 -8.82 -20.80 14.82
C TYR A 79 -9.06 -19.42 14.22
N ILE A 80 -8.63 -19.15 12.98
CA ILE A 80 -8.89 -17.86 12.32
C ILE A 80 -10.38 -17.70 12.00
N LEU A 81 -11.03 -18.79 11.56
CA LEU A 81 -12.45 -18.80 11.25
C LEU A 81 -13.31 -18.71 12.52
N CYS A 82 -12.97 -19.47 13.55
CA CYS A 82 -13.74 -19.55 14.80
C CYS A 82 -13.47 -18.39 15.77
N GLY A 83 -12.25 -17.83 15.78
CA GLY A 83 -11.90 -16.71 16.66
C GLY A 83 -12.50 -15.36 16.26
N CYS A 84 -13.32 -15.33 15.21
CA CYS A 84 -13.99 -14.14 14.71
C CYS A 84 -15.51 -14.12 15.00
N PHE A 85 -16.00 -15.00 15.89
CA PHE A 85 -17.35 -15.01 16.46
C PHE A 85 -17.33 -15.17 17.97
#